data_AF-A0A376DTT0-F1
#
_entry.id   AF-A0A376DTT0-F1
#
_cell.length_a   1.000
_cell.length_b   1.000
_cell.length_c   1.000
_cell.angle_alpha   90.00
_cell.angle_beta   90.00
_cell.angle_gamma   90.00
#
_symmetry.space_group_name_H-M   'P 1'
#
loop_
_entity.id
_entity.type
_entity.pdbx_description
1 polymer ?
#
loop_
_entity_poly.entity_id
_entity_poly.type
_entity_poly.pdbx_seq_one_letter_code
_entity_poly.pdbx_strand_id
1 'polypeptide(L)' 'MNEHELKENGFTFQSKGKLDGGEYYKWWKLKIRDIIICYTIEYTAENDAITEYCEVNEHKLKNPTKRDILTLIRILGN' A
#
# COMPACT_ATOMS: atom_id res chain seq x y z
N MET A 1 6.72 0.98 -3.40
CA MET A 1 7.32 1.26 -2.07
C MET A 1 7.54 -0.06 -1.36
N ASN A 2 8.64 -0.22 -0.62
CA ASN A 2 8.88 -1.44 0.16
C ASN A 2 8.30 -1.33 1.57
N GLU A 3 8.34 -2.44 2.32
CA GLU A 3 7.77 -2.52 3.68
C GLU A 3 8.42 -1.57 4.69
N HIS A 4 9.72 -1.29 4.55
CA HIS A 4 10.41 -0.36 5.42
C HIS A 4 9.91 1.07 5.18
N GLU A 5 9.85 1.48 3.91
CA GLU A 5 9.33 2.79 3.51
C GLU A 5 7.88 2.99 3.95
N LEU A 6 7.05 1.96 3.85
CA LEU A 6 5.66 2.02 4.33
C LEU A 6 5.58 2.32 5.83
N LYS A 7 6.39 1.63 6.64
CA LYS A 7 6.46 1.88 8.09
C LYS A 7 6.96 3.29 8.41
N GLU A 8 8.00 3.76 7.71
CA GLU A 8 8.53 5.12 7.88
C GLU A 8 7.49 6.20 7.56
N ASN A 9 6.60 5.94 6.60
CA ASN A 9 5.51 6.84 6.21
C ASN A 9 4.23 6.64 7.05
N GLY A 10 4.31 5.89 8.16
CA GLY A 10 3.21 5.72 9.10
C GLY A 10 2.15 4.69 8.70
N PHE A 11 2.37 3.92 7.63
CA PHE A 11 1.48 2.80 7.32
C PHE A 11 1.64 1.69 8.36
N THR A 12 0.51 1.08 8.69
CA THR A 12 0.41 -0.05 9.61
C THR A 12 0.03 -1.30 8.84
N PHE A 13 0.76 -2.40 9.08
CA PHE A 13 0.44 -3.70 8.49
C PHE A 13 -0.95 -4.14 8.98
N GLN A 14 -1.83 -4.48 8.05
CA GLN A 14 -3.18 -4.95 8.38
C GLN A 14 -3.26 -6.47 8.29
N SER A 15 -2.89 -7.03 7.15
CA SER A 15 -3.04 -8.46 6.92
C SER A 15 -2.18 -8.96 5.77
N LYS A 16 -2.07 -10.28 5.71
CA LYS A 16 -1.55 -11.05 4.59
C LYS A 16 -2.63 -12.01 4.14
N GLY A 17 -2.83 -12.16 2.84
CA GLY A 17 -3.74 -13.15 2.25
C GLY A 17 -3.03 -13.94 1.16
N LYS A 18 -3.47 -15.19 0.96
CA LYS A 18 -2.98 -16.03 -0.15
C LYS A 18 -3.76 -15.70 -1.41
N LEU A 19 -3.06 -15.74 -2.53
CA LEU A 19 -3.62 -15.71 -3.87
C LEU A 19 -3.54 -17.12 -4.48
N ASP A 20 -4.21 -17.31 -5.61
CA ASP A 20 -4.15 -18.57 -6.34
C ASP A 20 -2.71 -18.84 -6.82
N GLY A 21 -2.28 -20.10 -6.85
CA GLY A 21 -0.93 -20.46 -7.30
C GLY A 21 0.19 -20.29 -6.26
N GLY A 22 -0.13 -19.95 -5.01
CA GLY A 22 0.86 -19.84 -3.93
C GLY A 22 1.47 -18.45 -3.74
N GLU A 23 1.13 -17.53 -4.64
CA GLU A 23 1.31 -16.09 -4.48
C GLU A 23 0.57 -15.58 -3.25
N TYR A 24 0.90 -14.37 -2.81
CA TYR A 24 0.24 -13.78 -1.65
C TYR A 24 0.35 -12.26 -1.69
N TYR A 25 -0.52 -11.56 -0.94
CA TYR A 25 -0.44 -10.11 -0.79
C TYR A 25 -0.16 -9.70 0.65
N LYS A 26 0.45 -8.53 0.83
CA LYS A 26 0.51 -7.80 2.09
C LYS A 26 -0.23 -6.49 1.95
N TRP A 27 -1.16 -6.23 2.88
CA TRP A 27 -1.99 -5.04 2.89
C TRP A 27 -1.61 -4.13 4.06
N TRP A 28 -1.46 -2.85 3.77
CA TRP A 28 -1.02 -1.80 4.67
C TRP A 28 -2.03 -0.66 4.66
N LYS A 29 -2.22 -0.02 5.82
CA LYS A 29 -3.19 1.05 6.00
C LYS A 29 -2.59 2.25 6.71
N LEU A 30 -2.86 3.42 6.18
CA LEU A 30 -2.58 4.72 6.78
C LEU A 30 -3.89 5.48 6.90
N LYS A 31 -4.20 5.98 8.09
CA LYS A 31 -5.37 6.83 8.33
C LYS A 31 -4.91 8.24 8.66
N ILE A 32 -5.37 9.21 7.87
CA ILE A 32 -5.11 10.64 8.09
C ILE A 32 -6.47 11.32 8.20
N ARG A 33 -6.84 11.74 9.41
CA ARG A 33 -8.18 12.28 9.72
C ARG A 33 -9.29 11.28 9.33
N ASP A 34 -10.15 11.64 8.38
CA ASP A 34 -11.24 10.86 7.81
C ASP A 34 -10.84 10.11 6.53
N ILE A 35 -9.61 10.30 6.04
CA ILE A 35 -9.11 9.67 4.82
C ILE A 35 -8.33 8.41 5.17
N ILE A 36 -8.63 7.33 4.46
CA ILE A 36 -7.94 6.05 4.53
C ILE A 36 -7.16 5.85 3.24
N ILE A 37 -5.86 5.64 3.38
CA ILE A 37 -4.97 5.22 2.30
C ILE A 37 -4.60 3.75 2.56
N CYS A 38 -4.90 2.90 1.59
CA CYS A 38 -4.54 1.50 1.58
C CYS A 38 -3.44 1.27 0.55
N TYR A 39 -2.43 0.48 0.91
CA TYR A 39 -1.36 0.10 0.01
C TYR A 39 -1.19 -1.41 0.05
N THR A 40 -1.25 -2.05 -1.10
CA THR A 40 -1.12 -3.49 -1.22
C THR A 40 0.04 -3.82 -2.13
N ILE A 41 0.87 -4.77 -1.70
CA ILE A 41 1.94 -5.35 -2.49
C ILE A 41 1.63 -6.83 -2.67
N GLU A 42 1.64 -7.29 -3.90
CA GLU A 42 1.52 -8.71 -4.26
C GLU A 42 2.91 -9.30 -4.46
N TYR A 43 3.07 -10.54 -4.03
CA TYR A 43 4.34 -11.25 -4.01
C TYR A 43 4.17 -12.63 -4.64
N THR A 44 5.24 -13.10 -5.26
CA THR A 44 5.39 -14.49 -5.69
C THR A 44 5.47 -15.42 -4.47
N ALA A 45 5.40 -16.73 -4.71
CA ALA A 45 5.64 -17.74 -3.68
C ALA A 45 7.06 -17.62 -3.09
N GLU A 46 8.02 -17.16 -3.89
CA GLU A 46 9.43 -16.93 -3.55
C GLU A 46 9.69 -15.59 -2.84
N ASN A 47 8.64 -14.82 -2.54
CA ASN A 47 8.72 -13.54 -1.83
C ASN A 47 9.23 -12.35 -2.69
N ASP A 48 9.19 -12.47 -4.01
CA ASP A 48 9.50 -11.36 -4.92
C ASP A 48 8.27 -10.50 -5.18
N ALA A 49 8.41 -9.17 -5.16
CA ALA A 49 7.29 -8.27 -5.40
C ALA A 49 6.89 -8.28 -6.88
N ILE A 50 5.61 -8.56 -7.15
CA ILE A 50 5.02 -8.62 -8.49
C ILE A 50 4.45 -7.26 -8.88
N THR A 51 3.55 -6.74 -8.03
CA THR A 51 2.83 -5.50 -8.30
C THR A 51 2.43 -4.81 -7.01
N GLU A 52 2.14 -3.51 -7.13
CA GLU A 52 1.70 -2.66 -6.04
C GLU A 52 0.50 -1.81 -6.49
N TYR A 53 -0.43 -1.57 -5.57
CA TYR A 53 -1.55 -0.66 -5.80
C TYR A 53 -1.90 0.12 -4.55
N CYS A 54 -2.49 1.29 -4.79
CA CYS A 54 -2.88 2.24 -3.76
C CYS A 54 -4.36 2.60 -3.93
N GLU A 55 -5.08 2.65 -2.82
CA GLU A 55 -6.49 3.03 -2.76
C GLU A 55 -6.67 4.16 -1.76
N VAL A 56 -7.54 5.12 -2.09
CA VAL A 56 -7.95 6.21 -1.20
C VAL A 56 -9.43 6.11 -0.99
N ASN A 57 -9.87 5.89 0.26
CA ASN A 57 -11.27 5.65 0.60
C ASN A 57 -11.93 4.61 -0.32
N GLU A 58 -11.29 3.45 -0.50
CA GLU A 58 -11.77 2.35 -1.35
C GLU A 58 -11.75 2.62 -2.86
N HIS A 59 -11.27 3.80 -3.29
CA HIS A 59 -11.06 4.12 -4.70
C HIS A 59 -9.61 3.86 -5.11
N LYS A 60 -9.42 2.89 -6.01
CA LYS A 60 -8.11 2.58 -6.59
C LYS A 60 -7.56 3.73 -7.42
N LEU A 61 -6.34 4.17 -7.09
CA LEU A 61 -5.61 5.14 -7.90
C LEU A 61 -5.10 4.45 -9.17
N LYS A 62 -5.26 5.12 -10.32
CA LYS A 62 -4.79 4.60 -11.60
C LYS A 62 -3.31 4.91 -11.79
N ASN A 63 -2.46 3.90 -11.65
CA ASN A 63 -1.01 3.97 -11.86
C ASN A 63 -0.29 5.12 -11.11
N PRO A 64 -0.52 5.30 -9.78
CA PRO A 64 0.17 6.33 -9.04
C PRO A 64 1.67 6.03 -8.98
N THR A 65 2.51 7.05 -9.14
CA THR A 65 3.94 6.90 -8.81
C THR A 65 4.13 6.95 -7.31
N LYS A 66 5.25 6.40 -6.80
CA LYS A 66 5.66 6.58 -5.41
C LYS A 66 5.64 8.05 -4.99
N ARG A 67 6.10 8.96 -5.86
CA ARG A 67 6.12 10.40 -5.59
C ARG A 67 4.71 10.97 -5.40
N ASP A 68 3.74 10.52 -6.20
CA ASP A 68 2.35 10.96 -6.08
C ASP A 68 1.75 10.56 -4.73
N ILE A 69 2.02 9.33 -4.29
CA ILE A 69 1.53 8.83 -3.00
C ILE A 69 2.15 9.61 -1.83
N LEU A 70 3.47 9.83 -1.86
CA LEU A 70 4.15 10.62 -0.83
C LEU A 70 3.67 12.09 -0.81
N THR A 71 3.40 12.66 -1.99
CA THR A 71 2.87 14.02 -2.12
C THR A 71 1.45 14.09 -1.54
N LEU A 72 0.60 13.11 -1.84
CA LEU A 72 -0.73 13.00 -1.27
C LEU A 72 -0.69 12.93 0.26
N ILE A 73 0.13 12.04 0.83
CA ILE A 73 0.30 11.91 2.29
C ILE A 73 0.70 13.25 2.90
N ARG A 74 1.65 13.95 2.29
CA ARG A 74 2.09 15.28 2.74
C ARG A 74 0.96 16.32 2.69
N ILE A 75 0.16 16.33 1.62
CA ILE A 75 -0.97 17.28 1.49
C ILE A 75 -2.02 17.02 2.57
N LEU A 76 -2.34 15.75 2.83
CA LEU A 76 -3.37 15.37 3.80
C LEU A 76 -2.92 15.50 5.25
N GLY A 77 -1.62 15.35 5.50
CA GLY A 77 -1.02 15.48 6.83
C GLY A 77 -0.86 16.91 7.33
N ASN A 78 -0.91 17.91 6.44
CA ASN A 78 -0.95 19.33 6.80
C ASN A 78 -2.37 19.77 7.16
#